data_AF-A0A3B4XWI8-F1
#
_entry.id   AF-A0A3B4XWI8-F1
#
_cell.length_a   1.000
_cell.length_b   1.000
_cell.length_c   1.000
_cell.angle_alpha   90.00
_cell.angle_beta   90.00
_cell.angle_gamma   90.00
#
_symmetry.space_group_name_H-M   'P 1'
#
loop_
_entity.id
_entity.type
_entity.pdbx_description
1 polymer ?
#
loop_
_entity_poly.entity_id
_entity_poly.type
_entity_poly.pdbx_seq_one_letter_code
_entity_poly.pdbx_strand_id
1 'polypeptide(L)'
;MAASFRGRPIRSLRMRGRNDSGEENVPLDLTREPSENFREILQNVAKPHGVSNMRKLGHLNNFIKVMLSSCDAFASRFYFLRLALLNEAKEVRAAGLRALRYLIRDTSVLQKVLRLQVDYLIARCIDIQQSNEGERTQALRLVRKIITVNAMLFPTSIANSLIAVGTDGLQERDRMVRAAIAIVCELALKNPEVVAKRGGLSTILKSVIDCQLSRINEALITTILHLLNHPRTRQYVRIDVELEVHTDTGSEEATVNK
;
A
#
# COMPACT_ATOMS: atom_id res chain seq x y z
N MET A 1 24.64 20.48 52.55
CA MET A 1 24.37 21.65 51.67
C MET A 1 23.96 21.14 50.30
N ALA A 2 23.02 21.84 49.68
CA ALA A 2 22.11 21.35 48.65
C ALA A 2 22.76 21.05 47.29
N ALA A 3 22.26 19.99 46.63
CA ALA A 3 22.53 19.68 45.24
C ALA A 3 21.66 20.57 44.33
N SER A 4 22.29 21.41 43.51
CA SER A 4 21.62 22.26 42.52
C SER A 4 21.46 21.51 41.19
N PHE A 5 20.22 21.11 40.92
CA PHE A 5 19.77 20.61 39.62
C PHE A 5 19.83 21.74 38.57
N ARG A 6 20.79 21.68 37.63
CA ARG A 6 20.75 22.50 36.41
C ARG A 6 19.91 21.80 35.35
N GLY A 7 18.67 22.24 35.21
CA GLY A 7 17.75 21.82 34.15
C GLY A 7 18.32 22.15 32.76
N ARG A 8 18.36 21.14 31.89
CA ARG A 8 18.61 21.33 30.46
C ARG A 8 17.32 21.79 29.79
N PRO A 9 17.32 22.89 29.01
CA PRO A 9 16.13 23.28 28.27
C PRO A 9 15.87 22.26 27.16
N ILE A 10 14.62 21.80 27.10
CA ILE A 10 14.07 20.92 26.07
C ILE A 10 14.20 21.66 24.74
N ARG A 11 15.09 21.19 23.86
CA ARG A 11 15.15 21.64 22.47
C ARG A 11 13.80 21.32 21.83
N SER A 12 13.08 22.36 21.46
CA SER A 12 11.85 22.31 20.69
C SER A 12 12.00 21.32 19.53
N LEU A 13 11.16 20.29 19.50
CA LEU A 13 10.96 19.49 18.30
C LEU A 13 10.60 20.45 17.16
N ARG A 14 11.57 20.67 16.27
CA ARG A 14 11.34 21.34 15.01
C ARG A 14 10.43 20.40 14.22
N MET A 15 9.13 20.66 14.27
CA MET A 15 8.13 20.01 13.43
C MET A 15 8.61 20.13 12.00
N ARG A 16 9.11 19.03 11.47
CA ARG A 16 9.48 18.88 10.06
C ARG A 16 8.23 19.25 9.27
N GLY A 17 8.34 20.35 8.52
CA GLY A 17 7.23 20.97 7.82
C GLY A 17 6.38 19.92 7.11
N ARG A 18 5.12 19.82 7.53
CA ARG A 18 4.07 19.36 6.62
C ARG A 18 4.17 20.29 5.44
N ASN A 19 4.42 19.75 4.25
CA ASN A 19 4.19 20.47 3.01
C ASN A 19 2.71 20.88 3.04
N ASP A 20 2.47 22.12 3.42
CA ASP A 20 1.17 22.77 3.34
C ASP A 20 0.89 22.86 1.85
N SER A 21 0.13 21.87 1.40
CA SER A 21 -0.28 21.76 0.01
C SER A 21 -1.19 22.95 -0.22
N GLY A 22 -1.08 23.64 -1.35
CA GLY A 22 -2.04 24.68 -1.75
C GLY A 22 -3.44 24.08 -1.94
N GLU A 23 -4.09 23.70 -0.85
CA GLU A 23 -5.46 23.22 -0.84
C GLU A 23 -6.36 24.45 -1.03
N GLU A 24 -6.93 24.61 -2.22
CA GLU A 24 -8.07 25.50 -2.37
C GLU A 24 -9.18 24.92 -1.49
N ASN A 25 -9.48 25.60 -0.37
CA ASN A 25 -10.49 25.17 0.59
C ASN A 25 -11.86 25.22 -0.08
N VAL A 26 -12.26 24.09 -0.69
CA VAL A 26 -13.61 23.91 -1.19
C VAL A 26 -14.55 23.89 0.02
N PRO A 27 -15.46 24.87 0.16
CA PRO A 27 -16.36 24.92 1.31
C PRO A 27 -17.23 23.67 1.34
N LEU A 28 -17.42 23.11 2.54
CA LEU A 28 -18.30 21.97 2.78
C LEU A 28 -19.37 22.38 3.78
N ASP A 29 -20.61 22.39 3.33
CA ASP A 29 -21.76 22.68 4.17
C ASP A 29 -22.30 21.37 4.78
N LEU A 30 -21.90 21.09 6.01
CA LEU A 30 -22.34 19.90 6.76
C LEU A 30 -23.79 20.00 7.24
N THR A 31 -24.45 21.15 7.08
CA THR A 31 -25.88 21.31 7.43
C THR A 31 -26.81 20.74 6.35
N ARG A 32 -26.30 20.57 5.12
CA ARG A 32 -27.04 19.97 4.00
C ARG A 32 -27.12 18.47 4.12
N GLU A 33 -28.11 17.89 3.44
CA GLU A 33 -28.20 16.43 3.36
C GLU A 33 -26.91 15.81 2.78
N PRO A 34 -26.41 14.71 3.36
CA PRO A 34 -25.22 14.02 2.87
C PRO A 34 -25.33 13.59 1.40
N SER A 35 -26.56 13.32 0.94
CA SER A 35 -26.91 12.94 -0.44
C SER A 35 -26.57 14.03 -1.46
N GLU A 36 -26.84 15.29 -1.13
CA GLU A 36 -26.58 16.45 -1.99
C GLU A 36 -25.10 16.79 -2.04
N ASN A 37 -24.45 16.81 -0.87
CA ASN A 37 -23.01 16.97 -0.75
C ASN A 37 -22.26 15.92 -1.60
N PHE A 38 -22.73 14.67 -1.55
CA PHE A 38 -22.18 13.60 -2.36
C PHE A 38 -22.36 13.88 -3.85
N ARG A 39 -23.56 14.26 -4.29
CA ARG A 39 -23.86 14.55 -5.70
C ARG A 39 -22.97 15.66 -6.25
N GLU A 40 -22.78 16.73 -5.50
CA GLU A 40 -21.90 17.85 -5.91
C GLU A 40 -20.45 17.39 -6.06
N ILE A 41 -19.92 16.66 -5.08
CA ILE A 41 -18.56 16.12 -5.12
C ILE A 41 -18.38 15.23 -6.35
N LEU A 42 -19.32 14.32 -6.60
CA LEU A 42 -19.27 13.43 -7.76
C LEU A 42 -19.22 14.21 -9.08
N GLN A 43 -20.09 15.20 -9.24
CA GLN A 43 -20.17 16.00 -10.45
C GLN A 43 -18.87 16.76 -10.71
N ASN A 44 -18.25 17.32 -9.67
CA ASN A 44 -17.04 18.12 -9.84
C ASN A 44 -15.78 17.27 -10.03
N VAL A 45 -15.71 16.08 -9.43
CA VAL A 45 -14.58 15.15 -9.64
C VAL A 45 -14.67 14.48 -11.02
N ALA A 46 -15.88 14.14 -11.49
CA ALA A 46 -16.07 13.44 -12.76
C ALA A 46 -15.94 14.33 -14.00
N LYS A 47 -16.06 15.66 -13.87
CA LYS A 47 -15.91 16.59 -15.00
C LYS A 47 -14.49 16.53 -15.59
N PRO A 48 -14.31 16.21 -16.89
CA PRO A 48 -12.98 16.17 -17.50
C PRO A 48 -12.35 17.56 -17.60
N HIS A 49 -13.16 18.59 -17.92
CA HIS A 49 -12.74 19.98 -18.05
C HIS A 49 -13.58 20.92 -17.17
N GLY A 50 -13.05 22.11 -16.87
CA GLY A 50 -13.76 23.15 -16.11
C GLY A 50 -13.59 23.09 -14.59
N VAL A 51 -12.90 22.08 -14.05
CA VAL A 51 -12.55 21.99 -12.62
C VAL A 51 -11.05 21.75 -12.48
N SER A 52 -10.36 22.63 -11.74
CA SER A 52 -8.93 22.52 -11.48
C SER A 52 -8.60 21.27 -10.64
N ASN A 53 -7.38 20.74 -10.79
CA ASN A 53 -6.94 19.59 -10.00
C ASN A 53 -6.92 19.88 -8.50
N MET A 54 -6.65 21.12 -8.10
CA MET A 54 -6.71 21.57 -6.70
C MET A 54 -8.15 21.50 -6.15
N ARG A 55 -9.16 21.90 -6.93
CA ARG A 55 -10.57 21.75 -6.53
C ARG A 55 -11.00 20.30 -6.45
N LYS A 56 -10.58 19.46 -7.42
CA LYS A 56 -10.86 18.01 -7.39
C LYS A 56 -10.28 17.38 -6.12
N LEU A 57 -9.07 17.77 -5.73
CA LEU A 57 -8.44 17.37 -4.47
C LEU A 57 -9.28 17.82 -3.25
N GLY A 58 -9.71 19.08 -3.21
CA GLY A 58 -10.58 19.60 -2.14
C GLY A 58 -11.89 18.82 -2.02
N HIS A 59 -12.55 18.51 -3.14
CA HIS A 59 -13.76 17.68 -3.15
C HIS A 59 -13.51 16.24 -2.65
N LEU A 60 -12.39 15.62 -3.01
CA LEU A 60 -12.00 14.30 -2.48
C LEU A 60 -11.72 14.32 -0.97
N ASN A 61 -11.19 15.43 -0.45
CA ASN A 61 -10.99 15.59 0.98
C ASN A 61 -12.33 15.74 1.71
N ASN A 62 -13.25 16.53 1.14
CA ASN A 62 -14.60 16.70 1.65
C ASN A 62 -15.41 15.38 1.60
N PHE A 63 -15.21 14.57 0.56
CA PHE A 63 -15.79 13.23 0.47
C PHE A 63 -15.47 12.37 1.68
N ILE A 64 -14.21 12.35 2.12
CA ILE A 64 -13.78 11.57 3.28
C ILE A 64 -14.54 12.04 4.54
N LYS A 65 -14.73 13.36 4.70
CA LYS A 65 -15.47 13.93 5.83
C LYS A 65 -16.95 13.50 5.82
N VAL A 66 -17.62 13.58 4.67
CA VAL A 66 -19.04 13.18 4.51
C VAL A 66 -19.22 11.66 4.68
N MET A 67 -18.28 10.85 4.19
CA MET A 67 -18.33 9.39 4.36
C MET A 67 -18.24 8.97 5.83
N LEU A 68 -17.55 9.74 6.67
CA LEU A 68 -17.48 9.47 8.10
C LEU A 68 -18.81 9.75 8.82
N SER A 69 -19.64 10.65 8.29
CA SER A 69 -20.93 11.02 8.90
C SER A 69 -22.13 10.21 8.42
N SER A 70 -22.10 9.58 7.24
CA SER A 70 -23.25 8.80 6.73
C SER A 70 -22.82 7.62 5.86
N CYS A 71 -22.97 6.39 6.37
CA CYS A 71 -22.27 5.21 5.87
C CYS A 71 -23.02 4.42 4.76
N ASP A 72 -24.36 4.34 4.77
CA ASP A 72 -24.99 3.16 4.14
C ASP A 72 -25.66 3.37 2.77
N ALA A 73 -25.91 4.61 2.32
CA ALA A 73 -26.73 4.86 1.12
C ALA A 73 -25.96 5.00 -0.22
N PHE A 74 -24.64 4.79 -0.24
CA PHE A 74 -23.80 5.23 -1.37
C PHE A 74 -23.02 4.11 -2.07
N ALA A 75 -23.29 2.85 -1.73
CA ALA A 75 -22.58 1.69 -2.28
C ALA A 75 -22.68 1.54 -3.82
N SER A 76 -23.71 2.12 -4.44
CA SER A 76 -23.91 2.14 -5.89
C SER A 76 -23.10 3.20 -6.62
N ARG A 77 -22.45 4.14 -5.91
CA ARG A 77 -21.81 5.32 -6.49
C ARG A 77 -20.29 5.33 -6.30
N PHE A 78 -19.63 4.18 -6.31
CA PHE A 78 -18.15 4.09 -6.23
C PHE A 78 -17.43 4.32 -7.57
N TYR A 79 -18.17 4.45 -8.68
CA TYR A 79 -17.59 4.61 -10.03
C TYR A 79 -16.64 5.81 -10.14
N PHE A 80 -16.95 6.94 -9.51
CA PHE A 80 -16.10 8.13 -9.56
C PHE A 80 -14.71 7.92 -8.95
N LEU A 81 -14.54 6.96 -8.02
CA LEU A 81 -13.22 6.66 -7.46
C LEU A 81 -12.29 6.07 -8.54
N ARG A 82 -12.83 5.32 -9.52
CA ARG A 82 -12.07 4.91 -10.70
C ARG A 82 -11.61 6.11 -11.52
N LEU A 83 -12.50 7.07 -11.74
CA LEU A 83 -12.17 8.30 -12.47
C LEU A 83 -11.08 9.11 -11.76
N ALA A 84 -11.11 9.18 -10.43
CA ALA A 84 -10.07 9.85 -9.64
C ALA A 84 -8.70 9.17 -9.81
N LEU A 85 -8.64 7.84 -9.88
CA LEU A 85 -7.39 7.09 -10.12
C LEU A 85 -6.88 7.19 -11.57
N LEU A 86 -7.73 7.57 -12.52
CA LEU A 86 -7.34 7.78 -13.92
C LEU A 86 -6.89 9.22 -14.20
N ASN A 87 -6.96 10.12 -13.23
CA ASN A 87 -6.59 11.51 -13.41
C ASN A 87 -5.07 11.66 -13.65
N GLU A 88 -4.68 12.59 -14.52
CA GLU A 88 -3.26 12.90 -14.82
C GLU A 88 -2.49 13.45 -13.61
N ALA A 89 -3.17 14.16 -12.70
CA ALA A 89 -2.55 14.71 -11.51
C ALA A 89 -2.33 13.64 -10.43
N LYS A 90 -1.07 13.42 -10.06
CA LYS A 90 -0.66 12.46 -9.01
C LYS A 90 -1.27 12.76 -7.64
N GLU A 91 -1.52 14.02 -7.33
CA GLU A 91 -2.16 14.48 -6.09
C GLU A 91 -3.63 14.03 -6.02
N VAL A 92 -4.34 14.10 -7.15
CA VAL A 92 -5.73 13.65 -7.25
C VAL A 92 -5.81 12.13 -7.14
N ARG A 93 -4.90 11.39 -7.79
CA ARG A 93 -4.80 9.93 -7.65
C ARG A 93 -4.49 9.52 -6.21
N ALA A 94 -3.54 10.19 -5.55
CA ALA A 94 -3.22 9.96 -4.14
C ALA A 94 -4.43 10.18 -3.21
N ALA A 95 -5.20 11.25 -3.47
CA ALA A 95 -6.43 11.52 -2.72
C ALA A 95 -7.52 10.47 -2.99
N GLY A 96 -7.66 9.99 -4.24
CA GLY A 96 -8.56 8.89 -4.59
C GLY A 96 -8.21 7.59 -3.88
N LEU A 97 -6.93 7.21 -3.85
CA LEU A 97 -6.43 6.05 -3.09
C LEU A 97 -6.71 6.19 -1.59
N ARG A 98 -6.50 7.40 -1.05
CA ARG A 98 -6.83 7.70 0.34
C ARG A 98 -8.32 7.57 0.63
N ALA A 99 -9.18 8.10 -0.25
CA ALA A 99 -10.63 7.99 -0.14
C ALA A 99 -11.10 6.52 -0.17
N LEU A 100 -10.57 5.72 -1.10
CA LEU A 100 -10.80 4.28 -1.15
C LEU A 100 -10.44 3.59 0.17
N ARG A 101 -9.33 3.98 0.80
CA ARG A 101 -8.89 3.39 2.08
C ARG A 101 -9.88 3.64 3.22
N TYR A 102 -10.49 4.83 3.28
CA TYR A 102 -11.49 5.15 4.30
C TYR A 102 -12.87 4.57 4.00
N LEU A 103 -13.14 4.28 2.72
CA LEU A 103 -14.35 3.62 2.27
C LEU A 103 -14.36 2.13 2.65
N ILE A 104 -13.25 1.42 2.45
CA ILE A 104 -13.16 -0.03 2.73
C ILE A 104 -13.13 -0.26 4.25
N ARG A 105 -14.30 -0.48 4.84
CA ARG A 105 -14.47 -0.71 6.29
C ARG A 105 -14.65 -2.19 6.63
N ASP A 106 -15.35 -2.91 5.77
CA ASP A 106 -15.70 -4.32 5.94
C ASP A 106 -15.55 -5.12 4.63
N THR A 107 -15.73 -6.43 4.74
CA THR A 107 -15.63 -7.38 3.61
C THR A 107 -16.68 -7.10 2.52
N SER A 108 -17.88 -6.67 2.89
CA SER A 108 -18.97 -6.42 1.92
C SER A 108 -18.65 -5.24 1.00
N VAL A 109 -18.09 -4.15 1.55
CA VAL A 109 -17.64 -2.99 0.77
C VAL A 109 -16.43 -3.37 -0.08
N LEU A 110 -15.47 -4.12 0.47
CA LEU A 110 -14.32 -4.61 -0.29
C LEU A 110 -14.76 -5.41 -1.52
N GLN A 111 -15.69 -6.36 -1.36
CA GLN A 111 -16.22 -7.14 -2.49
C GLN A 111 -16.86 -6.26 -3.56
N LYS A 112 -17.64 -5.24 -3.17
CA LYS A 112 -18.24 -4.29 -4.12
C LYS A 112 -17.17 -3.49 -4.88
N VAL A 113 -16.11 -3.05 -4.19
CA VAL A 113 -14.98 -2.34 -4.81
C VAL A 113 -14.23 -3.25 -5.78
N LEU A 114 -13.98 -4.51 -5.43
CA LEU A 114 -13.29 -5.47 -6.30
C LEU A 114 -14.13 -5.85 -7.53
N ARG A 115 -15.47 -5.92 -7.42
CA ARG A 115 -16.36 -6.10 -8.59
C ARG A 115 -16.24 -4.97 -9.61
N LEU A 116 -15.85 -3.78 -9.16
CA LEU A 116 -15.57 -2.63 -10.03
C LEU A 116 -14.15 -2.67 -10.59
N GLN A 117 -13.39 -3.76 -10.48
CA GLN A 117 -12.07 -3.93 -11.10
C GLN A 117 -11.09 -2.77 -10.79
N VAL A 118 -11.22 -2.18 -9.60
CA VAL A 118 -10.38 -1.05 -9.14
C VAL A 118 -8.96 -1.53 -8.82
N ASP A 119 -8.80 -2.82 -8.57
CA ASP A 119 -7.53 -3.49 -8.27
C ASP A 119 -6.48 -3.30 -9.37
N TYR A 120 -6.87 -3.32 -10.65
CA TYR A 120 -5.95 -3.01 -11.75
C TYR A 120 -5.43 -1.56 -11.71
N LEU A 121 -6.28 -0.61 -11.33
CA LEU A 121 -5.88 0.79 -11.19
C LEU A 121 -4.96 0.98 -9.98
N ILE A 122 -5.23 0.25 -8.89
CA ILE A 122 -4.34 0.24 -7.71
C ILE A 122 -2.97 -0.34 -8.07
N ALA A 123 -2.92 -1.46 -8.79
CA ALA A 123 -1.68 -2.05 -9.28
C ALA A 123 -0.88 -1.07 -10.16
N ARG A 124 -1.55 -0.40 -11.11
CA ARG A 124 -0.94 0.66 -11.93
C ARG A 124 -0.33 1.78 -11.08
N CYS A 125 -1.04 2.23 -10.03
CA CYS A 125 -0.54 3.27 -9.13
C CYS A 125 0.68 2.81 -8.28
N ILE A 126 0.92 1.51 -8.15
CA ILE A 126 2.09 0.96 -7.45
C ILE A 126 3.28 0.84 -8.39
N ASP A 127 3.07 0.34 -9.61
CA ASP A 127 4.14 0.05 -10.58
C ASP A 127 4.73 1.30 -11.23
N ILE A 128 3.89 2.29 -11.58
CA ILE A 128 4.37 3.46 -12.32
C ILE A 128 5.22 4.37 -11.42
N GLN A 129 6.53 4.39 -11.66
CA GLN A 129 7.48 5.31 -11.02
C GLN A 129 7.64 6.59 -11.84
N GLN A 130 6.85 7.62 -11.53
CA GLN A 130 6.87 8.92 -12.21
C GLN A 130 6.88 10.09 -11.22
N SER A 131 7.92 10.19 -10.38
CA SER A 131 8.04 11.24 -9.33
C SER A 131 6.82 11.32 -8.39
N ASN A 132 6.17 10.18 -8.15
CA ASN A 132 4.86 10.04 -7.52
C ASN A 132 4.90 9.25 -6.20
N GLU A 133 5.98 9.41 -5.42
CA GLU A 133 6.17 8.69 -4.14
C GLU A 133 4.98 8.83 -3.17
N GLY A 134 4.32 9.99 -3.15
CA GLY A 134 3.14 10.24 -2.33
C GLY A 134 1.92 9.40 -2.74
N GLU A 135 1.71 9.23 -4.04
CA GLU A 135 0.66 8.37 -4.62
C GLU A 135 0.93 6.90 -4.26
N ARG A 136 2.16 6.43 -4.56
CA ARG A 136 2.61 5.06 -4.27
C ARG A 136 2.47 4.73 -2.78
N THR A 137 2.81 5.68 -1.91
CA THR A 137 2.62 5.54 -0.46
C THR A 137 1.14 5.36 -0.07
N GLN A 138 0.22 6.11 -0.68
CA GLN A 138 -1.21 5.91 -0.42
C GLN A 138 -1.70 4.56 -0.95
N ALA A 139 -1.18 4.10 -2.08
CA ALA A 139 -1.49 2.78 -2.64
C ALA A 139 -1.06 1.68 -1.67
N LEU A 140 0.20 1.65 -1.22
CA LEU A 140 0.68 0.65 -0.28
C LEU A 140 -0.11 0.65 1.05
N ARG A 141 -0.52 1.83 1.55
CA ARG A 141 -1.39 1.92 2.73
C ARG A 141 -2.80 1.37 2.49
N LEU A 142 -3.36 1.60 1.30
CA LEU A 142 -4.63 1.01 0.88
C LEU A 142 -4.53 -0.51 0.80
N VAL A 143 -3.44 -1.03 0.22
CA VAL A 143 -3.19 -2.46 0.11
C VAL A 143 -3.10 -3.13 1.48
N ARG A 144 -2.36 -2.55 2.44
CA ARG A 144 -2.35 -3.05 3.83
C ARG A 144 -3.73 -3.03 4.47
N LYS A 145 -4.56 -2.02 4.18
CA LYS A 145 -5.95 -1.98 4.64
C LYS A 145 -6.78 -3.14 4.07
N ILE A 146 -6.61 -3.47 2.78
CA ILE A 146 -7.28 -4.62 2.15
C ILE A 146 -6.90 -5.92 2.87
N ILE A 147 -5.60 -6.15 3.12
CA ILE A 147 -5.10 -7.33 3.87
C ILE A 147 -5.72 -7.41 5.28
N THR A 148 -5.81 -6.27 5.97
CA THR A 148 -6.41 -6.21 7.32
C THR A 148 -7.91 -6.48 7.31
N VAL A 149 -8.62 -6.04 6.27
CA VAL A 149 -10.07 -6.26 6.16
C VAL A 149 -10.38 -7.70 5.77
N ASN A 150 -9.77 -8.20 4.70
CA ASN A 150 -9.92 -9.59 4.27
C ASN A 150 -8.80 -10.01 3.31
N ALA A 151 -7.79 -10.73 3.82
CA ALA A 151 -6.69 -11.24 3.02
C ALA A 151 -7.08 -12.38 2.04
N MET A 152 -8.21 -13.07 2.27
CA MET A 152 -8.65 -14.15 1.39
C MET A 152 -9.20 -13.63 0.05
N LEU A 153 -9.65 -12.38 0.02
CA LEU A 153 -10.12 -11.71 -1.20
C LEU A 153 -9.03 -10.87 -1.88
N PHE A 154 -7.76 -11.06 -1.50
CA PHE A 154 -6.67 -10.24 -2.01
C PHE A 154 -6.48 -10.44 -3.51
N PRO A 155 -6.57 -9.38 -4.34
CA PRO A 155 -6.55 -9.52 -5.78
C PRO A 155 -5.14 -9.83 -6.30
N THR A 156 -5.06 -10.71 -7.29
CA THR A 156 -3.78 -11.17 -7.86
C THR A 156 -3.05 -10.08 -8.64
N SER A 157 -3.78 -9.11 -9.20
CA SER A 157 -3.22 -7.93 -9.88
C SER A 157 -2.29 -7.13 -8.95
N ILE A 158 -2.76 -6.84 -7.73
CA ILE A 158 -1.98 -6.14 -6.71
C ILE A 158 -0.83 -7.02 -6.20
N ALA A 159 -1.06 -8.32 -6.02
CA ALA A 159 0.00 -9.24 -5.59
C ALA A 159 1.16 -9.26 -6.58
N ASN A 160 0.88 -9.40 -7.88
CA ASN A 160 1.89 -9.39 -8.93
C ASN A 160 2.68 -8.08 -8.97
N SER A 161 1.98 -6.94 -8.86
CA SER A 161 2.62 -5.62 -8.80
C SER A 161 3.58 -5.48 -7.62
N LEU A 162 3.16 -5.88 -6.40
CA LEU A 162 4.03 -5.87 -5.22
C LEU A 162 5.26 -6.78 -5.38
N ILE A 163 5.05 -7.98 -5.92
CA ILE A 163 6.11 -8.97 -6.13
C ILE A 163 7.11 -8.47 -7.18
N ALA A 164 6.64 -7.85 -8.27
CA ALA A 164 7.49 -7.24 -9.29
C ALA A 164 8.37 -6.13 -8.69
N VAL A 165 7.77 -5.20 -7.93
CA VAL A 165 8.50 -4.15 -7.21
C VAL A 165 9.53 -4.74 -6.23
N GLY A 166 9.18 -5.83 -5.54
CA GLY A 166 10.10 -6.51 -4.62
C GLY A 166 11.25 -7.25 -5.32
N THR A 167 11.03 -7.76 -6.53
CA THR A 167 11.98 -8.63 -7.24
C THR A 167 13.04 -7.83 -8.00
N ASP A 168 12.60 -6.82 -8.76
CA ASP A 168 13.47 -6.07 -9.68
C ASP A 168 13.77 -4.65 -9.17
N GLY A 169 12.98 -4.14 -8.23
CA GLY A 169 13.09 -2.75 -7.78
C GLY A 169 14.43 -2.39 -7.12
N LEU A 170 15.20 -3.37 -6.62
CA LEU A 170 16.55 -3.08 -6.11
C LEU A 170 17.49 -2.64 -7.23
N GLN A 171 17.41 -3.28 -8.40
CA GLN A 171 18.20 -2.91 -9.59
C GLN A 171 17.77 -1.54 -10.12
N GLU A 172 16.46 -1.25 -10.07
CA GLU A 172 15.88 0.03 -10.49
C GLU A 172 16.05 1.16 -9.45
N ARG A 173 16.70 0.87 -8.31
CA ARG A 173 16.88 1.80 -7.17
C ARG A 173 15.55 2.34 -6.64
N ASP A 174 14.50 1.53 -6.69
CA ASP A 174 13.18 1.88 -6.18
C ASP A 174 13.19 1.92 -4.65
N ARG A 175 12.76 3.04 -4.10
CA ARG A 175 12.68 3.29 -2.65
C ARG A 175 11.57 2.51 -1.97
N MET A 176 10.62 1.98 -2.72
CA MET A 176 9.45 1.25 -2.19
C MET A 176 9.69 -0.25 -2.01
N VAL A 177 10.82 -0.80 -2.47
CA VAL A 177 11.17 -2.24 -2.40
C VAL A 177 10.92 -2.83 -1.02
N ARG A 178 11.53 -2.24 0.02
CA ARG A 178 11.39 -2.73 1.41
C ARG A 178 9.94 -2.68 1.91
N ALA A 179 9.20 -1.64 1.52
CA ALA A 179 7.80 -1.52 1.91
C ALA A 179 6.92 -2.54 1.18
N ALA A 180 7.20 -2.80 -0.10
CA ALA A 180 6.50 -3.81 -0.88
C ALA A 180 6.75 -5.22 -0.32
N ILE A 181 8.02 -5.60 -0.09
CA ILE A 181 8.38 -6.91 0.48
C ILE A 181 7.75 -7.10 1.86
N ALA A 182 7.76 -6.08 2.73
CA ALA A 182 7.10 -6.17 4.03
C ALA A 182 5.59 -6.48 3.90
N ILE A 183 4.92 -5.91 2.90
CA ILE A 183 3.50 -6.18 2.62
C ILE A 183 3.32 -7.59 2.06
N VAL A 184 4.23 -8.08 1.21
CA VAL A 184 4.22 -9.47 0.73
C VAL A 184 4.38 -10.44 1.89
N CYS A 185 5.26 -10.17 2.86
CA CYS A 185 5.38 -10.95 4.09
C CYS A 185 4.08 -10.94 4.91
N GLU A 186 3.49 -9.76 5.14
CA GLU A 186 2.19 -9.64 5.84
C GLU A 186 1.07 -10.44 5.15
N LEU A 187 1.06 -10.44 3.81
CA LEU A 187 0.11 -11.22 3.03
C LEU A 187 0.39 -12.72 3.13
N ALA A 188 1.65 -13.15 3.05
CA ALA A 188 2.05 -14.55 3.11
C ALA A 188 1.60 -15.22 4.42
N LEU A 189 1.64 -14.49 5.54
CA LEU A 189 1.17 -14.99 6.84
C LEU A 189 -0.35 -15.22 6.89
N LYS A 190 -1.14 -14.49 6.10
CA LYS A 190 -2.61 -14.55 6.12
C LYS A 190 -3.22 -15.32 4.96
N ASN A 191 -2.58 -15.27 3.79
CA ASN A 191 -2.98 -15.94 2.57
C ASN A 191 -1.71 -16.40 1.82
N PRO A 192 -1.06 -17.48 2.28
CA PRO A 192 0.16 -17.98 1.65
C PRO A 192 -0.07 -18.52 0.23
N GLU A 193 -1.28 -19.00 -0.06
CA GLU A 193 -1.63 -19.58 -1.37
C GLU A 193 -1.47 -18.56 -2.51
N VAL A 194 -1.99 -17.34 -2.34
CA VAL A 194 -1.89 -16.32 -3.39
C VAL A 194 -0.45 -15.86 -3.60
N VAL A 195 0.36 -15.83 -2.54
CA VAL A 195 1.77 -15.42 -2.62
C VAL A 195 2.60 -16.51 -3.29
N ALA A 196 2.44 -17.77 -2.87
CA ALA A 196 3.19 -18.91 -3.41
C ALA A 196 2.89 -19.13 -4.91
N LYS A 197 1.61 -19.08 -5.32
CA LYS A 197 1.22 -19.23 -6.74
C LYS A 197 1.80 -18.17 -7.66
N ARG A 198 2.25 -17.03 -7.12
CA ARG A 198 2.82 -15.91 -7.89
C ARG A 198 4.33 -15.76 -7.70
N GLY A 199 4.99 -16.73 -7.05
CA GLY A 199 6.44 -16.72 -6.82
C GLY A 199 6.90 -15.74 -5.73
N GLY A 200 5.99 -15.21 -4.91
CA GLY A 200 6.35 -14.21 -3.90
C GLY A 200 7.21 -14.76 -2.76
N LEU A 201 7.20 -16.08 -2.52
CA LEU A 201 8.09 -16.71 -1.52
C LEU A 201 9.54 -16.70 -2.00
N SER A 202 9.78 -17.03 -3.27
CA SER A 202 11.09 -16.87 -3.91
C SER A 202 11.58 -15.42 -3.84
N THR A 203 10.70 -14.43 -4.08
CA THR A 203 11.06 -13.00 -3.92
C THR A 203 11.49 -12.66 -2.49
N ILE A 204 10.81 -13.19 -1.47
CA ILE A 204 11.21 -12.99 -0.06
C ILE A 204 12.60 -13.60 0.19
N LEU A 205 12.85 -14.83 -0.28
CA LEU A 205 14.13 -15.52 -0.10
C LEU A 205 15.28 -14.84 -0.84
N LYS A 206 15.06 -14.36 -2.06
CA LYS A 206 16.04 -13.53 -2.77
C LYS A 206 16.34 -12.24 -1.99
N SER A 207 15.32 -11.61 -1.44
CA SER A 207 15.47 -10.40 -0.63
C SER A 207 16.24 -10.63 0.67
N VAL A 208 16.22 -11.84 1.24
CA VAL A 208 17.04 -12.22 2.40
C VAL A 208 18.52 -12.18 2.03
N ILE A 209 18.89 -12.71 0.86
CA ILE A 209 20.28 -12.76 0.39
C ILE A 209 20.83 -11.35 0.14
N ASP A 210 20.04 -10.50 -0.51
CA ASP A 210 20.44 -9.13 -0.84
C ASP A 210 20.42 -8.15 0.36
N CYS A 211 19.82 -8.54 1.50
CA CYS A 211 19.61 -7.65 2.64
C CYS A 211 20.74 -7.71 3.68
N GLN A 212 21.54 -6.64 3.73
CA GLN A 212 22.60 -6.45 4.73
C GLN A 212 22.10 -6.06 6.14
N LEU A 213 20.81 -5.71 6.29
CA LEU A 213 20.25 -5.25 7.56
C LEU A 213 19.71 -6.43 8.37
N SER A 214 20.49 -6.88 9.37
CA SER A 214 20.18 -8.05 10.20
C SER A 214 18.73 -8.13 10.70
N ARG A 215 18.15 -7.06 11.26
CA ARG A 215 16.75 -7.07 11.76
C ARG A 215 15.71 -7.28 10.66
N ILE A 216 15.96 -6.74 9.47
CA ILE A 216 15.03 -6.91 8.33
C ILE A 216 15.17 -8.33 7.82
N ASN A 217 16.41 -8.79 7.63
CA ASN A 217 16.72 -10.15 7.20
C ASN A 217 16.07 -11.19 8.14
N GLU A 218 16.19 -11.01 9.46
CA GLU A 218 15.52 -11.83 10.47
C GLU A 218 13.99 -11.86 10.31
N ALA A 219 13.36 -10.71 10.06
CA ALA A 219 11.92 -10.64 9.84
C ALA A 219 11.48 -11.35 8.55
N LEU A 220 12.28 -11.26 7.48
CA LEU A 220 12.00 -11.93 6.21
C LEU A 220 12.11 -13.45 6.38
N ILE A 221 13.20 -13.96 6.96
CA ILE A 221 13.39 -15.40 7.16
C ILE A 221 12.36 -15.98 8.16
N THR A 222 11.99 -15.21 9.19
CA THR A 222 10.93 -15.60 10.13
C THR A 222 9.61 -15.87 9.43
N THR A 223 9.29 -15.14 8.36
CA THR A 223 8.08 -15.39 7.57
C THR A 223 8.12 -16.78 6.92
N ILE A 224 9.26 -17.15 6.32
CA ILE A 224 9.45 -18.47 5.70
C ILE A 224 9.40 -19.59 6.74
N LEU A 225 10.11 -19.43 7.86
CA LEU A 225 10.11 -20.39 8.95
C LEU A 225 8.71 -20.58 9.55
N HIS A 226 7.94 -19.50 9.67
CA HIS A 226 6.54 -19.58 10.13
C HIS A 226 5.68 -20.44 9.19
N LEU A 227 5.83 -20.27 7.87
CA LEU A 227 5.09 -21.09 6.90
C LEU A 227 5.51 -22.57 6.98
N LEU A 228 6.78 -22.87 7.19
CA LEU A 228 7.29 -24.23 7.37
C LEU A 228 6.83 -24.86 8.70
N ASN A 229 6.52 -24.07 9.72
CA ASN A 229 6.17 -24.60 11.03
C ASN A 229 4.87 -25.42 11.04
N HIS A 230 3.86 -25.03 10.24
CA HIS A 230 2.55 -25.68 10.26
C HIS A 230 2.28 -26.53 8.99
N PRO A 231 1.73 -27.76 9.09
CA PRO A 231 1.53 -28.65 7.93
C PRO A 231 0.70 -28.03 6.79
N ARG A 232 -0.35 -27.28 7.15
CA ARG A 232 -1.24 -26.61 6.16
C ARG A 232 -0.53 -25.52 5.34
N THR A 233 0.54 -24.94 5.85
CA THR A 233 1.28 -23.86 5.17
C THR A 233 2.59 -24.37 4.59
N ARG A 234 3.17 -25.44 5.15
CA ARG A 234 4.42 -26.06 4.68
C ARG A 234 4.33 -26.52 3.23
N GLN A 235 3.16 -26.98 2.77
CA GLN A 235 2.93 -27.38 1.38
C GLN A 235 3.19 -26.27 0.34
N TYR A 236 3.19 -24.99 0.77
CA TYR A 236 3.43 -23.86 -0.13
C TYR A 236 4.92 -23.55 -0.30
N VAL A 237 5.78 -24.00 0.61
CA VAL A 237 7.24 -23.82 0.53
C VAL A 237 7.81 -25.07 -0.12
N ARG A 238 8.30 -24.96 -1.35
CA ARG A 238 8.90 -26.10 -2.06
C ARG A 238 10.33 -26.28 -1.57
N ILE A 239 10.56 -27.38 -0.85
CA ILE A 239 11.80 -27.68 -0.13
C ILE A 239 13.01 -27.80 -1.08
N ASP A 240 12.80 -28.26 -2.32
CA ASP A 240 13.89 -28.68 -3.21
C ASP A 240 14.33 -27.66 -4.28
N VAL A 241 13.76 -26.44 -4.32
CA VAL A 241 14.11 -25.43 -5.35
C VAL A 241 14.22 -24.01 -4.79
N GLU A 242 13.47 -23.67 -3.74
CA GLU A 242 13.47 -22.31 -3.20
C GLU A 242 14.48 -22.10 -2.06
N LEU A 243 14.86 -23.15 -1.32
CA LEU A 243 15.76 -23.06 -0.17
C LEU A 243 17.23 -23.38 -0.48
N GLU A 244 17.54 -24.10 -1.56
CA GLU A 244 18.93 -24.43 -1.96
C GLU A 244 19.73 -23.22 -2.46
N VAL A 245 19.07 -22.09 -2.78
CA VAL A 245 19.77 -20.83 -3.09
C VAL A 245 20.62 -20.35 -1.89
N HIS A 246 20.33 -20.80 -0.66
CA HIS A 246 21.18 -20.52 0.51
C HIS A 246 22.45 -21.37 0.59
N THR A 247 22.50 -22.53 -0.07
CA THR A 247 23.67 -23.43 0.01
C THR A 247 24.66 -23.22 -1.12
N ASP A 248 24.23 -22.72 -2.27
CA ASP A 248 25.12 -22.59 -3.44
C ASP A 248 26.08 -21.40 -3.38
N THR A 249 25.75 -20.33 -2.65
CA THR A 249 26.70 -19.21 -2.48
C THR A 249 27.90 -19.56 -1.58
N GLY A 250 27.90 -20.73 -0.93
CA GLY A 250 29.00 -21.21 -0.10
C GLY A 250 29.80 -22.37 -0.70
N SER A 251 29.33 -22.99 -1.78
CA SER A 251 29.94 -24.20 -2.37
C SER A 251 30.78 -23.92 -3.63
N GLU A 252 30.62 -22.78 -4.30
CA GLU A 252 31.36 -22.47 -5.54
C GLU A 252 32.78 -21.90 -5.34
N GLU A 253 33.22 -21.56 -4.12
CA GLU A 253 34.57 -20.99 -3.88
C GLU A 253 35.70 -22.01 -3.59
N ALA A 254 35.45 -23.33 -3.63
CA ALA A 254 36.42 -24.32 -3.12
C ALA A 254 37.03 -25.31 -4.15
N THR A 255 36.85 -25.15 -5.47
CA THR A 255 37.38 -26.15 -6.43
C THR A 255 38.18 -25.63 -7.63
N VAL A 256 38.72 -24.41 -7.57
CA VAL A 256 39.75 -23.97 -8.53
C VAL A 256 40.99 -23.51 -7.77
N ASN A 257 41.82 -24.48 -7.37
CA ASN A 257 43.29 -24.36 -7.27
C ASN A 257 43.86 -25.67 -6.70
N LYS A 258 44.08 -26.64 -7.59
CA LYS A 258 45.18 -27.61 -7.52
C LYS A 258 45.40 -28.23 -8.90
#